data_AF-D2VNC6-F1
#
_entry.id   AF-D2VNC6-F1
#
_cell.length_a   1.000
_cell.length_b   1.000
_cell.length_c   1.000
_cell.angle_alpha   90.00
_cell.angle_beta   90.00
_cell.angle_gamma   90.00
#
_symmetry.space_group_name_H-M   'P 1'
#
loop_
_entity.id
_entity.type
_entity.pdbx_description
1 polymer ?
#
loop_
_entity_poly.entity_id
_entity_poly.type
_entity_poly.pdbx_seq_one_letter_code
_entity_poly.pdbx_strand_id
1 'polypeptide(L)'
;MLSLSSSSSSGGGAVQKTAIDEEAYIECTEKTLSMISSLYLDEEASDCVLISKNGKRFPALRALVGKWSTKLKELLFVPEFEIGKELVLPQVTDLGLEIFLKVVYFGCTKDYTMDKFIDLYTFAHTYGMQEIEEMTLEIMRNAAVDADSSFLLLENCSQYLEEFKEINSLKKTLLTKISADFDTVCESQHFVKLPIEDLKIMLAGKELICSEGNLFKSLMRWIEHDKENRLQYLDYFLGEIRFPIVEGEVLATVDSHPLLVSKRDVIFPKLYEAMRFNLNPAMIENKEDKNFRERDCVLYDFLPKGMSIKFTNLGATGKNGPTVIGSQYDSCKFLKNKVKLENGIQKWVVPATGFYKITAAGARGGKNTYTTTFREGYGAIVSGVFHLKRGRELSILVGQVGGDCTNGSSCGAGGGGGGTFVVDSDTMKPLIIGGGGNGANWYSWTVQSPGGQVYTKGPAEARSQKAAKGDRGGGGGGLFIDGGAGDQCVGGKSFKNGGEGGTFSNACGANGGFGGGGGSLYEGGGGGGFGGGECTPQNNYGVHYVTHAAYSYNEGVKQEGTPDSNNGDGYVELVRVIISQSEYEKEKKTMDSTVVEEPLSPSTPALIGSSGLFD
;
A
#
# COMPACT_ATOMS: atom_id res chain seq x y z
N MET A 1 10.43 -9.70 27.49
CA MET A 1 9.38 -10.59 26.93
C MET A 1 8.10 -9.78 26.86
N LEU A 2 7.61 -9.49 25.66
CA LEU A 2 6.33 -8.83 25.42
C LEU A 2 5.38 -9.87 24.82
N SER A 3 4.17 -10.01 25.36
CA SER A 3 3.08 -10.69 24.66
C SER A 3 1.88 -9.76 24.52
N LEU A 4 1.44 -9.65 23.27
CA LEU A 4 0.25 -8.98 22.77
C LEU A 4 -1.03 -9.44 23.49
N SER A 5 -1.98 -8.52 23.70
CA SER A 5 -3.37 -8.86 24.00
C SER A 5 -4.31 -8.28 22.95
N SER A 6 -4.89 -9.17 22.15
CA SER A 6 -6.10 -8.94 21.38
C SER A 6 -7.30 -9.44 22.17
N SER A 7 -8.34 -8.62 22.22
CA SER A 7 -9.64 -8.86 22.84
C SER A 7 -10.51 -9.82 22.02
N SER A 8 -11.29 -10.68 22.70
CA SER A 8 -12.71 -10.91 22.35
C SER A 8 -13.43 -11.74 23.42
N SER A 9 -14.54 -11.19 23.90
CA SER A 9 -15.60 -11.80 24.69
C SER A 9 -16.50 -12.74 23.87
N SER A 10 -16.95 -13.86 24.44
CA SER A 10 -18.38 -14.11 24.76
C SER A 10 -18.69 -15.58 25.09
N GLY A 11 -19.18 -15.80 26.32
CA GLY A 11 -20.15 -16.78 26.84
C GLY A 11 -20.46 -18.12 26.16
N GLY A 12 -20.50 -19.19 26.98
CA GLY A 12 -21.30 -20.38 26.68
C GLY A 12 -20.95 -21.65 27.44
N GLY A 13 -21.30 -21.72 28.74
CA GLY A 13 -21.89 -22.90 29.38
C GLY A 13 -21.21 -24.29 29.32
N ALA A 14 -20.42 -24.56 30.37
CA ALA A 14 -20.54 -25.71 31.28
C ALA A 14 -19.81 -27.06 31.01
N VAL A 15 -19.25 -27.54 32.14
CA VAL A 15 -18.82 -28.90 32.52
C VAL A 15 -17.41 -29.26 32.03
N GLN A 16 -16.40 -29.52 32.87
CA GLN A 16 -16.32 -30.51 33.96
C GLN A 16 -15.09 -30.20 34.84
N LYS A 17 -15.24 -30.34 36.17
CA LYS A 17 -14.20 -30.04 37.18
C LYS A 17 -12.99 -30.98 37.09
N THR A 18 -11.83 -30.40 36.79
CA THR A 18 -10.52 -30.70 37.41
C THR A 18 -9.58 -29.58 37.01
N ALA A 19 -9.21 -28.70 37.95
CA ALA A 19 -8.21 -27.67 37.70
C ALA A 19 -7.34 -27.52 38.94
N ILE A 20 -6.04 -27.58 38.68
CA ILE A 20 -4.89 -27.33 39.55
C ILE A 20 -5.08 -25.96 40.21
N ASP A 21 -4.64 -25.80 41.48
CA ASP A 21 -4.64 -24.53 42.21
C ASP A 21 -4.24 -23.36 41.29
N GLU A 22 -5.18 -22.46 41.02
CA GLU A 22 -4.91 -21.18 40.35
C GLU A 22 -4.09 -20.34 41.33
N GLU A 23 -2.77 -20.23 41.10
CA GLU A 23 -1.90 -19.36 41.88
C GLU A 23 -2.43 -17.91 41.83
N ALA A 24 -2.92 -17.41 42.97
CA ALA A 24 -3.30 -16.01 43.11
C ALA A 24 -2.02 -15.15 43.18
N TYR A 25 -1.82 -14.27 42.20
CA TYR A 25 -0.72 -13.29 42.22
C TYR A 25 -1.26 -11.85 42.20
N ILE A 26 -0.46 -10.93 42.75
CA ILE A 26 -0.72 -9.49 42.74
C ILE A 26 0.13 -8.87 41.64
N GLU A 27 -0.50 -8.23 40.66
CA GLU A 27 0.17 -7.42 39.66
C GLU A 27 0.02 -5.93 40.02
N CYS A 28 1.14 -5.24 40.28
CA CYS A 28 1.16 -3.83 40.71
C CYS A 28 2.20 -2.98 39.95
N THR A 29 2.52 -3.37 38.72
CA THR A 29 3.59 -2.84 37.88
C THR A 29 3.58 -1.31 37.77
N GLU A 30 2.41 -0.69 37.54
CA GLU A 30 2.29 0.77 37.40
C GLU A 30 2.61 1.52 38.71
N LYS A 31 2.15 1.00 39.85
CA LYS A 31 2.41 1.62 41.16
C LYS A 31 3.89 1.52 41.52
N THR A 32 4.52 0.38 41.26
CA THR A 32 5.96 0.20 41.48
C THR A 32 6.77 1.15 40.60
N LEU A 33 6.42 1.28 39.32
CA LEU A 33 7.09 2.23 38.43
C LEU A 33 6.91 3.68 38.90
N SER A 34 5.71 4.06 39.34
CA SER A 34 5.46 5.41 39.88
C SER A 34 6.32 5.72 41.11
N MET A 35 6.55 4.75 41.99
CA MET A 35 7.43 4.92 43.16
C MET A 35 8.90 5.00 42.76
N ILE A 36 9.34 4.26 41.74
CA ILE A 36 10.70 4.40 41.21
C ILE A 36 10.86 5.76 40.55
N SER A 37 9.90 6.20 39.74
CA SER A 37 9.94 7.50 39.05
C SER A 37 10.02 8.69 40.00
N SER A 38 9.45 8.61 41.22
CA SER A 38 9.59 9.68 42.22
C SER A 38 11.02 9.86 42.75
N LEU A 39 11.89 8.87 42.57
CA LEU A 39 13.30 8.91 42.99
C LEU A 39 14.21 9.61 41.97
N TYR A 40 13.66 10.07 40.84
CA TYR A 40 14.44 10.73 39.79
C TYR A 40 15.01 12.06 40.28
N LEU A 41 16.35 12.17 40.33
CA LEU A 41 17.11 13.33 40.81
C LEU A 41 16.83 13.71 42.28
N ASP A 42 16.28 12.80 43.08
CA ASP A 42 16.09 13.00 44.51
C ASP A 42 17.44 12.93 45.24
N GLU A 43 17.91 14.05 45.78
CA GLU A 43 19.20 14.15 46.47
C GLU A 43 19.22 13.37 47.79
N GLU A 44 18.10 13.23 48.49
CA GLU A 44 18.04 12.54 49.79
C GLU A 44 18.08 11.03 49.61
N ALA A 45 17.47 10.53 48.54
CA ALA A 45 17.41 9.10 48.25
C ALA A 45 18.61 8.58 47.43
N SER A 46 19.39 9.46 46.80
CA SER A 46 20.50 9.06 45.91
C SER A 46 21.77 8.67 46.66
N ASP A 47 22.45 7.61 46.21
CA ASP A 47 23.68 7.09 46.81
C ASP A 47 24.93 7.33 45.93
N CYS A 48 24.77 7.97 44.76
CA CYS A 48 25.86 8.49 43.93
C CYS A 48 25.43 9.74 43.16
N VAL A 49 26.41 10.51 42.67
CA VAL A 49 26.19 11.63 41.75
C VAL A 49 27.01 11.42 40.50
N LEU A 50 26.35 11.35 39.35
CA LEU A 50 27.02 11.27 38.04
C LEU A 50 27.25 12.69 37.52
N ILE A 51 28.48 12.97 37.07
CA ILE A 51 28.86 14.28 36.52
C ILE A 51 29.17 14.12 35.05
N SER A 52 28.47 14.87 34.21
CA SER A 52 28.67 14.89 32.76
C SER A 52 29.94 15.64 32.35
N LYS A 53 30.29 15.61 31.05
CA LYS A 53 31.45 16.35 30.50
C LYS A 53 31.43 17.86 30.78
N ASN A 54 30.25 18.46 30.88
CA ASN A 54 30.08 19.90 31.15
C ASN A 54 30.00 20.23 32.65
N GLY A 55 30.13 19.23 33.52
CA GLY A 55 30.05 19.41 34.97
C GLY A 55 28.63 19.41 35.54
N LYS A 56 27.59 19.05 34.76
CA LYS A 56 26.21 18.95 35.26
C LYS A 56 26.09 17.73 36.16
N ARG A 57 25.52 17.93 37.36
CA ARG A 57 25.37 16.90 38.40
C ARG A 57 24.02 16.20 38.27
N PHE A 58 24.03 14.88 38.37
CA PHE A 58 22.85 14.02 38.30
C PHE A 58 22.85 13.03 39.48
N PRO A 59 22.10 13.31 40.57
CA PRO A 59 21.89 12.37 41.65
C PRO A 59 21.19 11.10 41.13
N ALA A 60 21.71 9.93 41.49
CA ALA A 60 21.17 8.65 41.03
C ALA A 60 21.41 7.51 42.03
N LEU A 61 20.68 6.41 41.81
CA LEU A 61 20.83 5.16 42.53
C LEU A 61 21.80 4.21 41.81
N ARG A 62 22.90 3.85 42.47
CA ARG A 62 23.96 2.94 41.97
C ARG A 62 23.38 1.62 41.49
N ALA A 63 22.43 1.06 42.24
CA ALA A 63 21.79 -0.21 41.93
C ALA A 63 20.99 -0.16 40.62
N LEU A 64 20.25 0.94 40.39
CA LEU A 64 19.47 1.11 39.18
C LEU A 64 20.39 1.35 37.99
N VAL A 65 21.36 2.27 38.10
CA VAL A 65 22.26 2.62 37.00
C VAL A 65 23.23 1.48 36.65
N GLY A 66 23.87 0.88 37.66
CA GLY A 66 24.88 -0.16 37.47
C GLY A 66 24.32 -1.50 36.97
N LYS A 67 23.00 -1.72 37.03
CA LYS A 67 22.40 -2.93 36.45
C LYS A 67 22.36 -2.88 34.92
N TRP A 68 22.23 -1.70 34.34
CA TRP A 68 22.16 -1.50 32.88
C TRP A 68 23.53 -1.48 32.20
N SER A 69 24.62 -1.28 32.95
CA SER A 69 25.97 -1.11 32.41
C SER A 69 26.98 -1.93 33.18
N THR A 70 27.70 -2.80 32.46
CA THR A 70 28.82 -3.57 33.01
C THR A 70 29.96 -2.66 33.49
N LYS A 71 30.33 -1.66 32.69
CA LYS A 71 31.40 -0.69 33.04
C LYS A 71 31.02 0.24 34.19
N LEU A 72 29.78 0.77 34.24
CA LEU A 72 29.34 1.58 35.38
C LEU A 72 29.24 0.74 36.64
N LYS A 73 28.88 -0.54 36.53
CA LYS A 73 28.92 -1.45 37.68
C LYS A 73 30.35 -1.58 38.24
N GLU A 74 31.34 -1.74 37.37
CA GLU A 74 32.75 -1.81 37.77
C GLU A 74 33.23 -0.52 38.43
N LEU A 75 32.76 0.65 37.98
CA LEU A 75 33.15 1.95 38.54
C LEU A 75 32.41 2.29 39.85
N LEU A 76 31.12 1.95 39.93
CA LEU A 76 30.26 2.32 41.03
C LEU A 76 30.32 1.33 42.19
N PHE A 77 30.69 0.06 41.99
CA PHE A 77 30.67 -0.96 43.05
C PHE A 77 32.07 -1.34 43.57
N VAL A 78 33.06 -0.45 43.42
CA VAL A 78 34.38 -0.61 44.04
C VAL A 78 34.33 -0.39 45.56
N PRO A 79 35.17 -1.08 46.35
CA PRO A 79 35.23 -0.91 47.81
C PRO A 79 35.49 0.53 48.26
N GLU A 80 36.19 1.32 47.44
CA GLU A 80 36.60 2.70 47.71
C GLU A 80 35.53 3.75 47.30
N PHE A 81 34.35 3.31 46.85
CA PHE A 81 33.25 4.19 46.47
C PHE A 81 32.33 4.46 47.66
N GLU A 82 32.53 5.64 48.27
CA GLU A 82 31.70 6.14 49.37
C GLU A 82 30.29 6.55 48.90
N ILE A 83 29.31 6.50 49.82
CA ILE A 83 27.94 6.93 49.55
C ILE A 83 27.93 8.44 49.27
N GLY A 84 27.30 8.85 48.16
CA GLY A 84 27.25 10.25 47.73
C GLY A 84 28.50 10.73 46.98
N LYS A 85 29.46 9.84 46.69
CA LYS A 85 30.65 10.18 45.90
C LYS A 85 30.28 10.56 44.47
N GLU A 86 30.99 11.54 43.94
CA GLU A 86 30.82 12.04 42.58
C GLU A 86 31.64 11.19 41.60
N LEU A 87 30.99 10.71 40.53
CA LEU A 87 31.63 10.00 39.43
C LEU A 87 31.62 10.89 38.19
N VAL A 88 32.81 11.32 37.77
CA VAL A 88 32.97 12.14 36.55
C VAL A 88 33.03 11.25 35.31
N LEU A 89 32.15 11.53 34.35
CA LEU A 89 32.01 10.83 33.08
C LEU A 89 32.44 11.77 31.94
N PRO A 90 33.75 11.87 31.62
CA PRO A 90 34.29 12.94 30.78
C PRO A 90 33.85 12.89 29.32
N GLN A 91 33.40 11.71 28.83
CA GLN A 91 32.96 11.51 27.45
C GLN A 91 31.44 11.61 27.27
N VAL A 92 30.68 11.92 28.33
CA VAL A 92 29.21 11.82 28.30
C VAL A 92 28.58 13.19 28.22
N THR A 93 27.69 13.36 27.25
CA THR A 93 26.91 14.59 27.10
C THR A 93 25.81 14.68 28.15
N ASP A 94 25.45 15.91 28.53
CA ASP A 94 24.36 16.15 29.49
C ASP A 94 23.06 15.49 29.04
N LEU A 95 22.80 15.52 27.72
CA LEU A 95 21.60 14.97 27.10
C LEU A 95 21.59 13.44 27.10
N GLY A 96 22.70 12.78 26.74
CA GLY A 96 22.80 11.33 26.75
C GLY A 96 22.58 10.74 28.15
N LEU A 97 23.14 11.39 29.18
CA LEU A 97 22.96 11.00 30.57
C LEU A 97 21.52 11.24 31.07
N GLU A 98 20.92 12.37 30.70
CA GLU A 98 19.54 12.71 31.06
C GLU A 98 18.54 11.72 30.46
N ILE A 99 18.66 11.42 29.16
CA ILE A 99 17.79 10.46 28.47
C ILE A 99 17.97 9.06 29.08
N PHE A 100 19.20 8.64 29.37
CA PHE A 100 19.45 7.36 30.02
C PHE A 100 18.74 7.27 31.38
N LEU A 101 18.88 8.28 32.24
CA LEU A 101 18.20 8.27 33.53
C LEU A 101 16.67 8.27 33.35
N LYS A 102 16.15 8.93 32.31
CA LYS A 102 14.72 8.84 31.98
C LYS A 102 14.29 7.42 31.61
N VAL A 103 15.10 6.68 30.84
CA VAL A 103 14.86 5.26 30.55
C VAL A 103 14.85 4.44 31.85
N VAL A 104 15.84 4.64 32.73
CA VAL A 104 15.98 3.88 33.98
C VAL A 104 14.82 4.10 34.95
N TYR A 105 14.40 5.35 35.12
CA TYR A 105 13.42 5.73 36.17
C TYR A 105 11.97 5.75 35.69
N PHE A 106 11.72 6.02 34.41
CA PHE A 106 10.37 6.16 33.85
C PHE A 106 10.02 5.07 32.84
N GLY A 107 11.01 4.31 32.34
CA GLY A 107 10.80 3.32 31.29
C GLY A 107 10.28 3.92 29.97
N CYS A 108 10.39 5.25 29.77
CA CYS A 108 9.88 5.93 28.58
C CYS A 108 10.76 7.12 28.18
N THR A 109 10.77 7.41 26.87
CA THR A 109 11.53 8.51 26.25
C THR A 109 10.65 9.43 25.41
N LYS A 110 9.33 9.47 25.70
CA LYS A 110 8.32 10.15 24.86
C LYS A 110 8.56 11.65 24.65
N ASP A 111 9.33 12.30 25.53
CA ASP A 111 9.60 13.73 25.48
C ASP A 111 10.78 14.10 24.56
N TYR A 112 11.51 13.11 24.04
CA TYR A 112 12.71 13.32 23.24
C TYR A 112 12.47 12.98 21.78
N THR A 113 12.96 13.86 20.92
CA THR A 113 12.98 13.67 19.47
C THR A 113 14.09 12.68 19.08
N MET A 114 13.89 11.96 17.98
CA MET A 114 14.76 10.87 17.51
C MET A 114 16.21 11.27 17.28
N ASP A 115 16.45 12.52 16.86
CA ASP A 115 17.76 13.08 16.59
C ASP A 115 18.66 13.13 17.84
N LYS A 116 18.05 13.18 19.03
CA LYS A 116 18.72 13.21 20.33
C LYS A 116 19.17 11.82 20.80
N PHE A 117 18.74 10.76 20.12
CA PHE A 117 19.04 9.38 20.53
C PHE A 117 20.47 8.97 20.16
N ILE A 118 21.16 9.75 19.32
CA ILE A 118 22.58 9.55 19.03
C ILE A 118 23.43 9.76 20.29
N ASP A 119 23.12 10.77 21.10
CA ASP A 119 23.78 10.98 22.40
C ASP A 119 23.54 9.83 23.39
N LEU A 120 22.35 9.23 23.34
CA LEU A 120 22.04 8.03 24.14
C LEU A 120 22.85 6.83 23.63
N TYR A 121 22.95 6.66 22.30
CA TYR A 121 23.70 5.58 21.68
C TYR A 121 25.19 5.66 22.02
N THR A 122 25.81 6.83 21.88
CA THR A 122 27.23 7.02 22.21
C THR A 122 27.51 6.73 23.67
N PHE A 123 26.62 7.14 24.58
CA PHE A 123 26.71 6.81 26.00
C PHE A 123 26.57 5.31 26.26
N ALA A 124 25.54 4.67 25.71
CA ALA A 124 25.27 3.25 25.87
C ALA A 124 26.46 2.40 25.39
N HIS A 125 26.99 2.70 24.21
CA HIS A 125 28.14 2.01 23.64
C HIS A 125 29.41 2.21 24.49
N THR A 126 29.71 3.46 24.89
CA THR A 126 30.90 3.78 25.69
C THR A 126 30.94 3.01 27.01
N TYR A 127 29.78 2.84 27.65
CA TYR A 127 29.63 2.18 28.95
C TYR A 127 29.10 0.73 28.87
N GLY A 128 29.04 0.13 27.68
CA GLY A 128 28.70 -1.30 27.52
C GLY A 128 27.26 -1.66 27.93
N MET A 129 26.29 -0.83 27.55
CA MET A 129 24.86 -1.02 27.80
C MET A 129 24.18 -1.67 26.58
N GLN A 130 24.43 -2.97 26.37
CA GLN A 130 24.01 -3.66 25.14
C GLN A 130 22.50 -3.57 24.86
N GLU A 131 21.64 -3.73 25.88
CA GLU A 131 20.18 -3.66 25.69
C GLU A 131 19.71 -2.29 25.21
N ILE A 132 20.26 -1.20 25.77
CA ILE A 132 19.92 0.17 25.37
C ILE A 132 20.51 0.46 23.99
N GLU A 133 21.72 -0.02 23.71
CA GLU A 133 22.36 0.10 22.40
C GLU A 133 21.50 -0.52 21.29
N GLU A 134 21.08 -1.77 21.47
CA GLU A 134 20.22 -2.50 20.52
C GLU A 134 18.86 -1.83 20.35
N MET A 135 18.19 -1.44 21.45
CA MET A 135 16.91 -0.72 21.39
C MET A 135 17.04 0.63 20.69
N THR A 136 18.10 1.39 20.98
CA THR A 136 18.30 2.72 20.38
C THR A 136 18.59 2.59 18.88
N LEU A 137 19.41 1.61 18.48
CA LEU A 137 19.66 1.31 17.06
C LEU A 137 18.40 0.82 16.34
N GLU A 138 17.61 -0.05 16.97
CA GLU A 138 16.36 -0.53 16.39
C GLU A 138 15.36 0.62 16.21
N ILE A 139 15.21 1.47 17.22
CA ILE A 139 14.35 2.66 17.14
C ILE A 139 14.87 3.61 16.06
N MET A 140 16.18 3.90 15.96
CA MET A 140 16.74 4.74 14.89
C MET A 140 16.61 4.11 13.50
N ARG A 141 16.74 2.78 13.38
CA ARG A 141 16.53 2.04 12.11
C ARG A 141 15.05 1.98 11.73
N ASN A 142 14.14 1.94 12.68
CA ASN A 142 12.69 1.88 12.44
C ASN A 142 12.04 3.26 12.43
N ALA A 143 12.72 4.29 12.93
CA ALA A 143 12.34 5.69 12.87
C ALA A 143 12.46 6.18 11.43
N ALA A 144 11.36 6.06 10.69
CA ALA A 144 11.11 6.83 9.50
C ALA A 144 9.60 6.99 9.39
N VAL A 145 9.07 7.99 10.08
CA VAL A 145 7.69 8.45 9.90
C VAL A 145 7.65 9.96 9.67
N ASP A 146 8.60 10.47 8.88
CA ASP A 146 8.53 11.72 8.09
C ASP A 146 9.90 11.98 7.41
N ALA A 147 9.90 12.80 6.36
CA ALA A 147 11.12 13.17 5.63
C ALA A 147 12.06 14.00 6.52
N ASP A 148 11.50 14.85 7.38
CA ASP A 148 12.25 15.85 8.14
C ASP A 148 13.04 15.23 9.30
N SER A 149 12.48 14.25 10.04
CA SER A 149 13.24 13.52 11.06
C SER A 149 14.36 12.67 10.46
N SER A 150 14.18 12.18 9.22
CA SER A 150 15.20 11.40 8.51
C SER A 150 16.42 12.26 8.15
N PHE A 151 16.19 13.51 7.76
CA PHE A 151 17.28 14.46 7.49
C PHE A 151 17.99 14.91 8.76
N LEU A 152 17.24 15.21 9.82
CA LEU A 152 17.84 15.65 11.08
C LEU A 152 18.72 14.55 11.69
N LEU A 153 18.28 13.30 11.60
CA LEU A 153 19.06 12.15 12.05
C LEU A 153 20.34 11.97 11.20
N LEU A 154 20.29 12.21 9.88
CA LEU A 154 21.48 12.16 9.01
C LEU A 154 22.51 13.25 9.35
N GLU A 155 22.04 14.47 9.63
CA GLU A 155 22.91 15.58 10.04
C GLU A 155 23.65 15.24 11.33
N ASN A 156 22.94 14.75 12.34
CA ASN A 156 23.55 14.36 13.61
C ASN A 156 24.44 13.10 13.49
N CYS A 157 24.09 12.13 12.62
CA CYS A 157 24.94 10.97 12.35
C CYS A 157 26.31 11.40 11.80
N SER A 158 26.36 12.50 11.06
CA SER A 158 27.58 12.99 10.40
C SER A 158 28.69 13.37 11.39
N GLN A 159 28.34 13.70 12.64
CA GLN A 159 29.31 14.05 13.69
C GLN A 159 30.10 12.83 14.22
N TYR A 160 29.59 11.62 14.05
CA TYR A 160 30.13 10.40 14.70
C TYR A 160 30.56 9.32 13.69
N LEU A 161 30.64 9.65 12.40
CA LEU A 161 30.90 8.69 11.32
C LEU A 161 32.28 8.03 11.39
N GLU A 162 33.30 8.69 11.92
CA GLU A 162 34.66 8.14 11.98
C GLU A 162 34.86 7.19 13.17
N GLU A 163 33.99 7.25 14.19
CA GLU A 163 34.19 6.55 15.46
C GLU A 163 33.38 5.23 15.54
N PHE A 164 32.23 5.12 14.88
CA PHE A 164 31.32 3.97 15.02
C PHE A 164 30.89 3.35 13.68
N LYS A 165 31.15 2.04 13.49
CA LYS A 165 30.79 1.31 12.26
C LYS A 165 29.28 1.15 12.10
N GLU A 166 28.57 1.04 13.21
CA GLU A 166 27.14 0.86 13.31
C GLU A 166 26.38 2.11 12.85
N ILE A 167 26.93 3.30 13.12
CA ILE A 167 26.41 4.59 12.64
C ILE A 167 26.60 4.74 11.13
N ASN A 168 27.73 4.25 10.58
CA ASN A 168 27.91 4.19 9.12
C ASN A 168 26.89 3.29 8.43
N SER A 169 26.57 2.15 9.05
CA SER A 169 25.50 1.25 8.57
C SER A 169 24.14 1.96 8.64
N LEU A 170 23.84 2.65 9.75
CA LEU A 170 22.62 3.43 9.91
C LEU A 170 22.50 4.54 8.85
N LYS A 171 23.56 5.29 8.58
CA LYS A 171 23.60 6.34 7.55
C LYS A 171 23.25 5.79 6.16
N LYS A 172 23.82 4.64 5.77
CA LYS A 172 23.47 3.99 4.50
C LYS A 172 21.98 3.64 4.45
N THR A 173 21.45 3.04 5.50
CA THR A 173 20.02 2.71 5.61
C THR A 173 19.13 3.96 5.51
N LEU A 174 19.52 5.07 6.15
CA LEU A 174 18.79 6.33 6.08
C LEU A 174 18.81 6.94 4.68
N LEU A 175 19.96 6.93 4.00
CA LEU A 175 20.07 7.40 2.61
C LEU A 175 19.24 6.52 1.66
N THR A 176 19.21 5.21 1.87
CA THR A 176 18.34 4.29 1.11
C THR A 176 16.86 4.64 1.32
N LYS A 177 16.43 4.92 2.56
CA LYS A 177 15.05 5.35 2.84
C LYS A 177 14.69 6.66 2.15
N ILE A 178 15.58 7.64 2.22
CA ILE A 178 15.39 8.93 1.53
C ILE A 178 15.33 8.74 0.02
N SER A 179 16.18 7.86 -0.53
CA SER A 179 16.21 7.54 -1.96
C SER A 179 14.93 6.82 -2.41
N ALA A 180 14.30 6.04 -1.53
CA ALA A 180 13.04 5.33 -1.82
C ALA A 180 11.80 6.24 -1.83
N ASP A 181 11.81 7.33 -1.05
CA ASP A 181 10.75 8.36 -1.01
C ASP A 181 11.24 9.71 -1.57
N PHE A 182 12.20 9.67 -2.51
CA PHE A 182 12.91 10.87 -2.99
C PHE A 182 11.94 11.93 -3.52
N ASP A 183 10.90 11.53 -4.26
CA ASP A 183 9.92 12.45 -4.83
C ASP A 183 9.21 13.29 -3.75
N THR A 184 8.94 12.73 -2.56
CA THR A 184 8.39 13.47 -1.42
C THR A 184 9.46 14.30 -0.73
N VAL A 185 10.63 13.70 -0.54
CA VAL A 185 11.71 14.23 0.30
C VAL A 185 12.41 15.42 -0.38
N CYS A 186 12.46 15.45 -1.70
CA CYS A 186 13.14 16.49 -2.47
C CYS A 186 12.49 17.88 -2.40
N GLU A 187 11.20 17.94 -2.02
CA GLU A 187 10.50 19.21 -1.79
C GLU A 187 10.81 19.83 -0.42
N SER A 188 11.30 19.04 0.56
CA SER A 188 11.64 19.52 1.90
C SER A 188 12.74 20.61 1.87
N GLN A 189 12.69 21.53 2.83
CA GLN A 189 13.72 22.54 3.04
C GLN A 189 15.05 21.94 3.53
N HIS A 190 15.03 20.71 4.05
CA HIS A 190 16.23 20.02 4.51
C HIS A 190 17.03 19.40 3.37
N PHE A 191 16.40 19.11 2.21
CA PHE A 191 17.10 18.54 1.06
C PHE A 191 18.25 19.43 0.56
N VAL A 192 18.06 20.75 0.52
CA VAL A 192 19.10 21.70 0.07
C VAL A 192 20.30 21.79 1.02
N LYS A 193 20.18 21.26 2.25
CA LYS A 193 21.25 21.21 3.24
C LYS A 193 22.09 19.94 3.15
N LEU A 194 21.70 18.96 2.33
CA LEU A 194 22.46 17.72 2.17
C LEU A 194 23.90 17.98 1.69
N PRO A 195 24.91 17.32 2.30
CA PRO A 195 26.28 17.31 1.78
C PRO A 195 26.36 16.69 0.38
N ILE A 196 27.34 17.15 -0.41
CA ILE A 196 27.56 16.63 -1.77
C ILE A 196 27.91 15.14 -1.78
N GLU A 197 28.66 14.65 -0.80
CA GLU A 197 29.06 13.24 -0.73
C GLU A 197 27.86 12.31 -0.54
N ASP A 198 26.89 12.74 0.27
CA ASP A 198 25.65 11.98 0.49
C ASP A 198 24.78 12.00 -0.76
N LEU A 199 24.71 13.15 -1.44
CA LEU A 199 23.98 13.27 -2.70
C LEU A 199 24.60 12.43 -3.82
N LYS A 200 25.94 12.34 -3.89
CA LYS A 200 26.65 11.44 -4.83
C LYS A 200 26.32 9.98 -4.56
N ILE A 201 26.34 9.56 -3.29
CA ILE A 201 25.98 8.19 -2.89
C ILE A 201 24.53 7.88 -3.30
N MET A 202 23.60 8.81 -3.07
CA MET A 202 22.20 8.65 -3.48
C MET A 202 22.05 8.55 -5.00
N LEU A 203 22.72 9.40 -5.77
CA LEU A 203 22.64 9.42 -7.23
C LEU A 203 23.24 8.18 -7.88
N ALA A 204 24.35 7.68 -7.33
CA ALA A 204 25.01 6.46 -7.77
C ALA A 204 24.28 5.18 -7.33
N GLY A 205 23.44 5.28 -6.30
CA GLY A 205 22.66 4.17 -5.75
C GLY A 205 21.65 3.61 -6.75
N LYS A 206 21.48 2.29 -6.74
CA LYS A 206 20.42 1.59 -7.50
C LYS A 206 19.05 1.74 -6.84
N GLU A 207 19.02 2.30 -5.64
CA GLU A 207 17.85 2.44 -4.78
C GLU A 207 17.10 3.76 -5.02
N LEU A 208 17.63 4.66 -5.85
CA LEU A 208 17.01 5.95 -6.15
C LEU A 208 15.76 5.77 -7.01
N ILE A 209 14.62 5.97 -6.37
CA ILE A 209 13.32 6.00 -7.00
C ILE A 209 12.87 7.45 -7.12
N CYS A 210 12.95 7.99 -8.34
CA CYS A 210 12.38 9.27 -8.67
C CYS A 210 12.06 9.35 -10.15
N SER A 211 11.16 10.25 -10.53
CA SER A 211 11.12 10.71 -11.93
C SER A 211 12.38 11.51 -12.24
N GLU A 212 12.98 11.33 -13.42
CA GLU A 212 14.14 12.11 -13.83
C GLU A 212 13.84 13.61 -13.95
N GLY A 213 12.60 14.00 -14.25
CA GLY A 213 12.20 15.41 -14.24
C GLY A 213 12.23 16.03 -12.84
N ASN A 214 11.73 15.35 -11.80
CA ASN A 214 11.94 15.83 -10.43
C ASN A 214 13.40 15.80 -10.02
N LEU A 215 14.16 14.76 -10.42
CA LEU A 215 15.58 14.70 -10.12
C LEU A 215 16.30 15.95 -10.64
N PHE A 216 16.04 16.31 -11.90
CA PHE A 216 16.54 17.54 -12.50
C PHE A 216 16.17 18.78 -11.67
N LYS A 217 14.87 18.98 -11.39
CA LYS A 217 14.38 20.14 -10.63
C LYS A 217 15.03 20.24 -9.24
N SER A 218 15.14 19.12 -8.54
CA SER A 218 15.69 19.06 -7.20
C SER A 218 17.20 19.31 -7.17
N LEU A 219 17.94 18.79 -8.14
CA LEU A 219 19.38 19.07 -8.27
C LEU A 219 19.64 20.55 -8.62
N MET A 220 18.84 21.14 -9.51
CA MET A 220 18.95 22.58 -9.80
C MET A 220 18.68 23.42 -8.54
N ARG A 221 17.61 23.11 -7.79
CA ARG A 221 17.29 23.77 -6.52
C ARG A 221 18.42 23.65 -5.49
N TRP A 222 19.10 22.50 -5.42
CA TRP A 222 20.24 22.29 -4.52
C TRP A 222 21.44 23.18 -4.92
N ILE A 223 21.72 23.35 -6.21
CA ILE A 223 22.82 24.23 -6.68
C ILE A 223 22.48 25.70 -6.41
N GLU A 224 21.24 26.12 -6.66
CA GLU A 224 20.81 27.52 -6.47
C GLU A 224 20.93 28.00 -5.02
N HIS A 225 20.81 27.10 -4.05
CA HIS A 225 20.91 27.42 -2.62
C HIS A 225 22.28 27.97 -2.21
N ASP A 226 23.37 27.52 -2.86
CA ASP A 226 24.75 27.99 -2.61
C ASP A 226 25.52 27.95 -3.94
N LYS A 227 25.14 28.88 -4.82
CA LYS A 227 25.61 28.94 -6.21
C LYS A 227 27.12 29.06 -6.31
N GLU A 228 27.76 29.78 -5.40
CA GLU A 228 29.22 30.03 -5.46
C GLU A 228 30.03 28.75 -5.29
N ASN A 229 29.68 27.91 -4.30
CA ASN A 229 30.44 26.69 -4.03
C ASN A 229 29.92 25.45 -4.77
N ARG A 230 28.65 25.47 -5.22
CA ARG A 230 27.99 24.27 -5.80
C ARG A 230 27.99 24.23 -7.31
N LEU A 231 28.22 25.35 -8.01
CA LEU A 231 28.21 25.39 -9.47
C LEU A 231 29.25 24.44 -10.10
N GLN A 232 30.36 24.16 -9.40
CA GLN A 232 31.37 23.20 -9.84
C GLN A 232 30.84 21.76 -10.02
N TYR A 233 29.74 21.39 -9.38
CA TYR A 233 29.15 20.05 -9.47
C TYR A 233 28.08 19.94 -10.57
N LEU A 234 27.78 21.02 -11.29
CA LEU A 234 26.75 21.04 -12.32
C LEU A 234 27.01 20.00 -13.42
N ASP A 235 28.26 19.92 -13.91
CA ASP A 235 28.63 18.97 -14.98
C ASP A 235 28.45 17.52 -14.53
N TYR A 236 28.73 17.21 -13.26
CA TYR A 236 28.50 15.89 -12.67
C TYR A 236 27.00 15.55 -12.65
N PHE A 237 26.15 16.44 -12.15
CA PHE A 237 24.71 16.20 -12.09
C PHE A 237 24.06 16.04 -13.47
N LEU A 238 24.49 16.83 -14.47
CA LEU A 238 24.01 16.65 -15.85
C LEU A 238 24.46 15.32 -16.48
N GLY A 239 25.51 14.69 -15.95
CA GLY A 239 25.94 13.34 -16.32
C GLY A 239 25.05 12.24 -15.74
N GLU A 240 24.54 12.44 -14.53
CA GLU A 240 23.71 11.46 -13.81
C GLU A 240 22.22 11.47 -14.21
N ILE A 241 21.74 12.60 -14.77
CA ILE A 241 20.35 12.73 -15.23
C ILE A 241 20.17 12.03 -16.59
N ARG A 242 19.17 11.15 -16.65
CA ARG A 242 18.82 10.41 -17.87
C ARG A 242 17.82 11.21 -18.70
N PHE A 243 18.33 12.22 -19.41
CA PHE A 243 17.51 13.15 -20.23
C PHE A 243 16.48 12.47 -21.15
N PRO A 244 16.77 11.34 -21.83
CA PRO A 244 15.80 10.70 -22.71
C PRO A 244 14.48 10.32 -22.06
N ILE A 245 14.47 10.04 -20.75
CA ILE A 245 13.27 9.62 -20.01
C ILE A 245 12.68 10.75 -19.14
N VAL A 246 13.19 11.99 -19.28
CA VAL A 246 12.60 13.18 -18.65
C VAL A 246 11.29 13.52 -19.36
N GLU A 247 10.27 13.91 -18.59
CA GLU A 247 8.97 14.28 -19.10
C GLU A 247 9.05 15.48 -20.06
N GLY A 248 8.29 15.45 -21.15
CA GLY A 248 8.35 16.46 -22.22
C GLY A 248 8.10 17.89 -21.72
N GLU A 249 7.21 18.08 -20.75
CA GLU A 249 6.97 19.39 -20.13
C GLU A 249 8.22 19.90 -19.39
N VAL A 250 8.92 19.02 -18.66
CA VAL A 250 10.14 19.39 -17.94
C VAL A 250 11.25 19.69 -18.94
N LEU A 251 11.41 18.88 -20.00
CA LEU A 251 12.39 19.12 -21.06
C LEU A 251 12.24 20.50 -21.70
N ALA A 252 11.02 20.99 -21.90
CA ALA A 252 10.77 22.33 -22.44
C ALA A 252 11.32 23.44 -21.53
N THR A 253 11.34 23.21 -20.21
CA THR A 253 11.88 24.17 -19.23
C THR A 253 13.41 24.14 -19.12
N VAL A 254 14.06 23.04 -19.53
CA VAL A 254 15.51 22.86 -19.39
C VAL A 254 16.30 23.88 -20.22
N ASP A 255 15.93 24.14 -21.47
CA ASP A 255 16.67 25.08 -22.35
C ASP A 255 16.63 26.54 -21.85
N SER A 256 15.59 26.89 -21.10
CA SER A 256 15.39 28.22 -20.52
C SER A 256 15.99 28.38 -19.11
N HIS A 257 16.59 27.34 -18.53
CA HIS A 257 17.02 27.38 -17.13
C HIS A 257 18.23 28.32 -16.92
N PRO A 258 18.21 29.26 -15.96
CA PRO A 258 19.28 30.26 -15.78
C PRO A 258 20.68 29.68 -15.57
N LEU A 259 20.78 28.53 -14.89
CA LEU A 259 22.05 27.83 -14.64
C LEU A 259 22.65 27.16 -15.87
N LEU A 260 21.86 26.93 -16.94
CA LEU A 260 22.29 26.18 -18.13
C LEU A 260 22.63 27.07 -19.32
N VAL A 261 22.37 28.38 -19.23
CA VAL A 261 22.64 29.35 -20.31
C VAL A 261 24.11 29.34 -20.73
N SER A 262 25.04 29.20 -19.79
CA SER A 262 26.49 29.15 -20.04
C SER A 262 27.01 27.77 -20.47
N LYS A 263 26.15 26.74 -20.50
CA LYS A 263 26.49 25.34 -20.80
C LYS A 263 25.65 24.77 -21.96
N ARG A 264 25.12 25.67 -22.81
CA ARG A 264 24.27 25.30 -23.95
C ARG A 264 24.89 24.24 -24.87
N ASP A 265 26.19 24.31 -25.09
CA ASP A 265 26.89 23.37 -25.98
C ASP A 265 26.88 21.92 -25.46
N VAL A 266 26.80 21.73 -24.14
CA VAL A 266 26.78 20.41 -23.49
C VAL A 266 25.36 19.86 -23.36
N ILE A 267 24.38 20.74 -23.10
CA ILE A 267 22.99 20.34 -22.88
C ILE A 267 22.24 20.09 -24.20
N PHE A 268 22.56 20.83 -25.26
CA PHE A 268 21.84 20.76 -26.53
C PHE A 268 21.89 19.36 -27.18
N PRO A 269 23.03 18.65 -27.23
CA PRO A 269 23.06 17.27 -27.72
C PRO A 269 22.16 16.32 -26.91
N LYS A 270 22.18 16.45 -25.57
CA LYS A 270 21.35 15.64 -24.65
C LYS A 270 19.85 15.92 -24.84
N LEU A 271 19.47 17.18 -25.03
CA LEU A 271 18.08 17.58 -25.29
C LEU A 271 17.60 17.08 -26.66
N TYR A 272 18.43 17.21 -27.70
CA TYR A 272 18.08 16.70 -29.03
C TYR A 272 17.85 15.18 -29.02
N GLU A 273 18.72 14.44 -28.34
CA GLU A 273 18.56 13.00 -28.15
C GLU A 273 17.28 12.66 -27.37
N ALA A 274 16.98 13.42 -26.31
CA ALA A 274 15.77 13.23 -25.53
C ALA A 274 14.48 13.54 -26.31
N MET A 275 14.47 14.60 -27.13
CA MET A 275 13.35 14.91 -28.00
C MET A 275 13.13 13.81 -29.04
N ARG A 276 14.20 13.28 -29.64
CA ARG A 276 14.13 12.19 -30.62
C ARG A 276 13.58 10.90 -29.99
N PHE A 277 14.02 10.57 -28.77
CA PHE A 277 13.50 9.42 -28.02
C PHE A 277 12.02 9.59 -27.69
N ASN A 278 11.59 10.75 -27.18
CA ASN A 278 10.19 11.02 -26.84
C ASN A 278 9.25 11.00 -28.06
N LEU A 279 9.74 11.39 -29.24
CA LEU A 279 8.96 11.36 -30.49
C LEU A 279 8.82 9.95 -31.06
N ASN A 280 9.90 9.16 -31.06
CA ASN A 280 9.87 7.80 -31.58
C ASN A 280 10.92 6.90 -30.88
N PRO A 281 10.55 6.25 -29.76
CA PRO A 281 11.43 5.35 -29.04
C PRO A 281 11.90 4.17 -29.90
N ALA A 282 11.14 3.78 -30.93
CA ALA A 282 11.44 2.59 -31.73
C ALA A 282 12.70 2.75 -32.59
N MET A 283 13.06 3.98 -32.97
CA MET A 283 14.17 4.32 -33.89
C MET A 283 15.55 4.51 -33.21
N ILE A 284 15.66 4.20 -31.93
CA ILE A 284 16.90 4.32 -31.18
C ILE A 284 17.63 2.98 -31.25
N GLU A 285 18.84 2.96 -31.81
CA GLU A 285 19.64 1.74 -31.99
C GLU A 285 20.21 1.24 -30.64
N ASN A 286 20.57 2.15 -29.73
CA ASN A 286 21.17 1.85 -28.42
C ASN A 286 20.17 1.84 -27.26
N LYS A 287 19.03 1.14 -27.38
CA LYS A 287 18.04 0.98 -26.28
C LYS A 287 18.59 0.28 -25.04
N GLU A 288 19.76 -0.34 -25.16
CA GLU A 288 20.44 -1.04 -24.07
C GLU A 288 21.23 -0.12 -23.13
N ASP A 289 21.52 1.11 -23.57
CA ASP A 289 22.25 2.07 -22.75
C ASP A 289 21.39 2.53 -21.56
N LYS A 290 22.04 2.63 -20.39
CA LYS A 290 21.45 3.09 -19.12
C LYS A 290 20.72 4.42 -19.25
N ASN A 291 21.11 5.29 -20.18
CA ASN A 291 20.51 6.61 -20.38
C ASN A 291 19.10 6.54 -20.98
N PHE A 292 18.74 5.44 -21.65
CA PHE A 292 17.42 5.21 -22.24
C PHE A 292 16.55 4.26 -21.42
N ARG A 293 17.09 3.74 -20.32
CA ARG A 293 16.41 2.82 -19.42
C ARG A 293 16.07 3.53 -18.12
N GLU A 294 14.98 3.12 -17.50
CA GLU A 294 14.64 3.55 -16.16
C GLU A 294 15.65 2.98 -15.14
N ARG A 295 15.73 3.58 -13.95
CA ARG A 295 16.65 3.10 -12.90
C ARG A 295 16.17 1.72 -12.44
N ASP A 296 17.06 0.72 -12.48
CA ASP A 296 16.81 -0.61 -11.91
C ASP A 296 16.65 -0.47 -10.40
N CYS A 297 15.44 -0.21 -9.93
CA CYS A 297 15.14 -0.03 -8.52
C CYS A 297 15.23 -1.38 -7.81
N VAL A 298 16.28 -1.58 -7.03
CA VAL A 298 16.51 -2.81 -6.27
C VAL A 298 16.55 -2.47 -4.78
N LEU A 299 15.40 -2.55 -4.11
CA LEU A 299 15.30 -2.29 -2.68
C LEU A 299 15.04 -3.59 -1.92
N TYR A 300 16.02 -4.48 -1.79
CA TYR A 300 15.74 -5.79 -1.16
C TYR A 300 15.31 -5.71 0.32
N ASP A 301 15.70 -4.67 1.07
CA ASP A 301 15.51 -4.66 2.53
C ASP A 301 14.70 -3.49 3.12
N PHE A 302 14.35 -2.46 2.34
CA PHE A 302 13.73 -1.23 2.91
C PHE A 302 12.73 -0.55 1.96
N LEU A 303 11.55 -1.15 1.79
CA LEU A 303 10.36 -0.32 1.52
C LEU A 303 10.04 0.46 2.79
N PRO A 304 9.82 1.78 2.75
CA PRO A 304 9.10 2.42 3.85
C PRO A 304 7.82 1.60 4.07
N LYS A 305 7.56 1.22 5.33
CA LYS A 305 6.38 0.41 5.72
C LYS A 305 5.19 0.90 4.90
N GLY A 306 4.72 0.00 4.03
CA GLY A 306 4.17 0.31 2.71
C GLY A 306 3.33 1.58 2.62
N MET A 307 3.52 2.34 1.53
CA MET A 307 2.47 3.16 0.94
C MET A 307 1.27 2.22 0.69
N SER A 308 0.45 2.00 1.71
CA SER A 308 -0.81 1.26 1.65
C SER A 308 -1.87 2.31 1.39
N ILE A 309 -2.35 2.32 0.15
CA ILE A 309 -3.37 3.21 -0.34
C ILE A 309 -4.61 2.37 -0.51
N LYS A 310 -5.68 2.71 0.21
CA LYS A 310 -6.96 1.99 0.11
C LYS A 310 -8.05 2.92 -0.39
N PHE A 311 -8.53 2.66 -1.59
CA PHE A 311 -9.74 3.27 -2.13
C PHE A 311 -10.96 2.49 -1.67
N THR A 312 -11.99 3.22 -1.26
CA THR A 312 -13.28 2.67 -0.81
C THR A 312 -14.42 3.30 -1.62
N ASN A 313 -15.64 2.88 -1.34
CA ASN A 313 -16.87 3.51 -1.86
C ASN A 313 -17.14 4.92 -1.29
N LEU A 314 -16.22 5.50 -0.50
CA LEU A 314 -16.39 6.81 0.14
C LEU A 314 -17.64 6.90 1.02
N GLY A 315 -18.11 5.75 1.54
CA GLY A 315 -19.32 5.65 2.35
C GLY A 315 -20.64 5.76 1.58
N ALA A 316 -20.60 5.82 0.25
CA ALA A 316 -21.81 5.77 -0.56
C ALA A 316 -22.37 4.35 -0.68
N THR A 317 -23.68 4.24 -0.89
CA THR A 317 -24.39 2.95 -0.99
C THR A 317 -25.46 2.99 -2.09
N GLY A 318 -25.88 1.81 -2.54
CA GLY A 318 -26.93 1.67 -3.55
C GLY A 318 -26.41 1.79 -4.98
N LYS A 319 -27.27 2.22 -5.91
CA LYS A 319 -26.99 2.18 -7.36
C LYS A 319 -26.12 3.32 -7.89
N ASN A 320 -26.13 4.46 -7.20
CA ASN A 320 -25.40 5.65 -7.61
C ASN A 320 -24.04 5.69 -6.90
N GLY A 321 -23.02 6.16 -7.61
CA GLY A 321 -21.69 6.33 -7.03
C GLY A 321 -21.60 7.50 -6.04
N PRO A 322 -20.47 7.61 -5.33
CA PRO A 322 -20.25 8.71 -4.40
C PRO A 322 -20.24 10.08 -5.11
N THR A 323 -20.72 11.10 -4.42
CA THR A 323 -20.74 12.49 -4.90
C THR A 323 -19.76 13.40 -4.17
N VAL A 324 -19.22 12.95 -3.04
CA VAL A 324 -18.26 13.70 -2.22
C VAL A 324 -17.14 12.78 -1.71
N ILE A 325 -15.94 13.33 -1.60
CA ILE A 325 -14.82 12.73 -0.87
C ILE A 325 -14.91 13.35 0.54
N GLY A 326 -15.47 12.61 1.50
CA GLY A 326 -15.55 13.05 2.90
C GLY A 326 -14.20 12.94 3.61
N SER A 327 -14.21 12.72 4.92
CA SER A 327 -12.97 12.58 5.72
C SER A 327 -12.28 11.22 5.59
N GLN A 328 -12.79 10.30 4.76
CA GLN A 328 -12.30 8.92 4.67
C GLN A 328 -10.82 8.83 4.26
N TYR A 329 -10.29 9.86 3.57
CA TYR A 329 -8.91 9.90 3.09
C TYR A 329 -8.00 10.86 3.86
N ASP A 330 -8.50 11.53 4.91
CA ASP A 330 -7.74 12.54 5.64
C ASP A 330 -6.48 12.02 6.36
N SER A 331 -6.48 10.73 6.73
CA SER A 331 -5.36 10.07 7.39
C SER A 331 -4.28 9.59 6.41
N CYS A 332 -4.59 9.52 5.10
CA CYS A 332 -3.67 9.04 4.09
C CYS A 332 -3.09 10.21 3.30
N LYS A 333 -1.81 10.56 3.55
CA LYS A 333 -1.11 11.66 2.85
C LYS A 333 -1.10 11.51 1.32
N PHE A 334 -1.25 10.29 0.81
CA PHE A 334 -1.25 9.99 -0.62
C PHE A 334 -2.64 10.11 -1.29
N LEU A 335 -3.71 10.22 -0.49
CA LEU A 335 -5.08 10.39 -0.97
C LEU A 335 -5.67 11.75 -0.60
N LYS A 336 -5.32 12.28 0.57
CA LYS A 336 -5.82 13.57 1.07
C LYS A 336 -5.54 14.70 0.07
N ASN A 337 -6.60 15.32 -0.44
CA ASN A 337 -6.53 16.37 -1.47
C ASN A 337 -5.79 15.96 -2.76
N LYS A 338 -5.63 14.65 -3.01
CA LYS A 338 -4.96 14.09 -4.20
C LYS A 338 -5.89 13.28 -5.10
N VAL A 339 -7.12 13.02 -4.66
CA VAL A 339 -8.17 12.33 -5.44
C VAL A 339 -9.18 13.35 -5.94
N LYS A 340 -9.54 13.26 -7.23
CA LYS A 340 -10.69 13.97 -7.80
C LYS A 340 -11.83 12.99 -8.02
N LEU A 341 -13.07 13.44 -7.89
CA LEU A 341 -14.25 12.60 -8.05
C LEU A 341 -15.07 13.07 -9.26
N GLU A 342 -15.33 12.16 -10.20
CA GLU A 342 -16.10 12.42 -11.42
C GLU A 342 -17.14 11.32 -11.61
N ASN A 343 -18.43 11.65 -11.45
CA ASN A 343 -19.55 10.70 -11.58
C ASN A 343 -19.38 9.42 -10.75
N GLY A 344 -18.87 9.54 -9.51
CA GLY A 344 -18.58 8.40 -8.63
C GLY A 344 -17.26 7.68 -8.89
N ILE A 345 -16.52 8.05 -9.95
CA ILE A 345 -15.21 7.49 -10.29
C ILE A 345 -14.12 8.37 -9.69
N GLN A 346 -13.21 7.73 -8.96
CA GLN A 346 -12.10 8.38 -8.27
C GLN A 346 -10.89 8.45 -9.19
N LYS A 347 -10.50 9.66 -9.59
CA LYS A 347 -9.30 9.93 -10.39
C LYS A 347 -8.13 10.18 -9.47
N TRP A 348 -7.06 9.41 -9.64
CA TRP A 348 -5.87 9.49 -8.80
C TRP A 348 -4.60 9.44 -9.66
N VAL A 349 -3.70 10.37 -9.41
CA VAL A 349 -2.41 10.45 -10.11
C VAL A 349 -1.37 9.70 -9.30
N VAL A 350 -0.69 8.75 -9.95
CA VAL A 350 0.38 7.96 -9.36
C VAL A 350 1.49 8.92 -8.87
N PRO A 351 1.83 8.93 -7.57
CA PRO A 351 2.72 9.92 -6.99
C PRO A 351 4.19 9.60 -7.22
N ALA A 352 4.54 8.34 -7.47
CA ALA A 352 5.89 7.87 -7.68
C ALA A 352 5.92 6.71 -8.67
N THR A 353 6.95 6.65 -9.52
CA THR A 353 7.15 5.51 -10.42
C THR A 353 7.59 4.30 -9.59
N GLY A 354 7.05 3.12 -9.88
CA GLY A 354 7.48 1.89 -9.25
C GLY A 354 6.52 0.72 -9.44
N PHE A 355 6.78 -0.35 -8.70
CA PHE A 355 5.95 -1.55 -8.73
C PHE A 355 4.93 -1.54 -7.60
N TYR A 356 3.69 -1.89 -7.94
CA TYR A 356 2.56 -1.88 -7.04
C TYR A 356 1.83 -3.22 -7.13
N LYS A 357 1.67 -3.89 -5.99
CA LYS A 357 0.64 -4.92 -5.86
C LYS A 357 -0.69 -4.19 -5.72
N ILE A 358 -1.55 -4.34 -6.73
CA ILE A 358 -2.91 -3.80 -6.71
C ILE A 358 -3.86 -4.96 -6.45
N THR A 359 -4.67 -4.82 -5.41
CA THR A 359 -5.76 -5.74 -5.06
C THR A 359 -7.08 -5.05 -5.34
N ALA A 360 -7.98 -5.68 -6.10
CA ALA A 360 -9.33 -5.20 -6.36
C ALA A 360 -10.34 -6.24 -5.87
N ALA A 361 -11.27 -5.81 -5.01
CA ALA A 361 -12.37 -6.64 -4.55
C ALA A 361 -13.70 -6.13 -5.12
N GLY A 362 -14.45 -6.98 -5.80
CA GLY A 362 -15.82 -6.67 -6.22
C GLY A 362 -16.77 -6.68 -5.02
N ALA A 363 -17.90 -5.98 -5.11
CA ALA A 363 -18.89 -5.99 -4.05
C ALA A 363 -19.78 -7.23 -4.10
N ARG A 364 -20.34 -7.63 -2.95
CA ARG A 364 -21.35 -8.70 -2.91
C ARG A 364 -22.70 -8.24 -3.48
N GLY A 365 -23.51 -9.21 -3.90
CA GLY A 365 -24.91 -9.01 -4.21
C GLY A 365 -25.76 -8.68 -2.98
N GLY A 366 -27.00 -8.28 -3.22
CA GLY A 366 -27.99 -8.06 -2.19
C GLY A 366 -28.67 -9.36 -1.75
N LYS A 367 -29.16 -9.36 -0.52
CA LYS A 367 -29.89 -10.48 0.10
C LYS A 367 -31.33 -10.54 -0.36
N ASN A 368 -31.93 -11.70 -0.18
CA ASN A 368 -33.37 -11.84 -0.09
C ASN A 368 -33.73 -12.02 1.39
N THR A 369 -34.37 -11.03 2.01
CA THR A 369 -34.61 -11.07 3.46
C THR A 369 -35.72 -12.06 3.87
N TYR A 370 -36.42 -12.65 2.90
CA TYR A 370 -37.50 -13.61 3.15
C TYR A 370 -37.04 -15.07 3.20
N THR A 371 -35.75 -15.31 3.00
CA THR A 371 -35.13 -16.64 3.09
C THR A 371 -33.75 -16.55 3.72
N THR A 372 -33.38 -17.55 4.50
CA THR A 372 -32.05 -17.68 5.10
C THR A 372 -31.31 -18.92 4.59
N THR A 373 -31.92 -19.66 3.67
CA THR A 373 -31.45 -20.99 3.25
C THR A 373 -30.29 -20.93 2.26
N PHE A 374 -30.16 -19.83 1.52
CA PHE A 374 -29.11 -19.61 0.54
C PHE A 374 -28.68 -18.15 0.56
N ARG A 375 -27.41 -17.91 0.24
CA ARG A 375 -26.82 -16.57 0.24
C ARG A 375 -26.74 -15.97 -1.16
N GLU A 376 -26.62 -14.66 -1.17
CA GLU A 376 -26.12 -13.86 -2.28
C GLU A 376 -24.71 -14.32 -2.72
N GLY A 377 -24.35 -13.98 -3.95
CA GLY A 377 -22.96 -14.11 -4.40
C GLY A 377 -22.10 -13.03 -3.75
N TYR A 378 -20.90 -13.40 -3.30
CA TYR A 378 -19.88 -12.44 -2.88
C TYR A 378 -19.02 -12.00 -4.06
N GLY A 379 -18.33 -10.88 -3.93
CA GLY A 379 -17.40 -10.44 -4.97
C GLY A 379 -16.12 -11.28 -4.99
N ALA A 380 -15.43 -11.31 -6.13
CA ALA A 380 -14.08 -11.84 -6.23
C ALA A 380 -13.06 -10.84 -5.63
N ILE A 381 -11.99 -11.37 -5.06
CA ILE A 381 -10.79 -10.60 -4.71
C ILE A 381 -9.69 -11.05 -5.66
N VAL A 382 -9.12 -10.12 -6.42
CA VAL A 382 -8.00 -10.40 -7.34
C VAL A 382 -6.85 -9.44 -7.06
N SER A 383 -5.62 -9.91 -7.22
CA SER A 383 -4.44 -9.05 -7.11
C SER A 383 -3.37 -9.40 -8.13
N GLY A 384 -2.54 -8.42 -8.47
CA GLY A 384 -1.39 -8.58 -9.37
C GLY A 384 -0.38 -7.46 -9.16
N VAL A 385 0.82 -7.64 -9.70
CA VAL A 385 1.90 -6.65 -9.64
C VAL A 385 1.96 -5.87 -10.95
N PHE A 386 1.96 -4.54 -10.83
CA PHE A 386 1.92 -3.59 -11.94
C PHE A 386 3.09 -2.62 -11.83
N HIS A 387 3.72 -2.31 -12.96
CA HIS A 387 4.63 -1.18 -13.04
C HIS A 387 3.80 0.08 -13.35
N LEU A 388 3.68 0.99 -12.39
CA LEU A 388 3.01 2.27 -12.57
C LEU A 388 4.03 3.39 -12.69
N LYS A 389 3.78 4.32 -13.62
CA LYS A 389 4.61 5.51 -13.80
C LYS A 389 4.00 6.68 -13.05
N ARG A 390 4.85 7.49 -12.42
CA ARG A 390 4.44 8.76 -11.84
C ARG A 390 3.74 9.63 -12.87
N GLY A 391 2.76 10.40 -12.42
CA GLY A 391 2.00 11.31 -13.27
C GLY A 391 0.92 10.60 -14.08
N ARG A 392 0.94 9.26 -14.16
CA ARG A 392 -0.15 8.50 -14.76
C ARG A 392 -1.41 8.65 -13.92
N GLU A 393 -2.51 9.02 -14.56
CA GLU A 393 -3.80 9.09 -13.89
C GLU A 393 -4.54 7.74 -14.03
N LEU A 394 -5.04 7.23 -12.90
CA LEU A 394 -5.88 6.06 -12.82
C LEU A 394 -7.32 6.48 -12.48
N SER A 395 -8.27 5.86 -13.17
CA SER A 395 -9.70 5.91 -12.89
C SER A 395 -10.10 4.70 -12.05
N ILE A 396 -10.56 4.95 -10.83
CA ILE A 396 -10.87 3.93 -9.84
C ILE A 396 -12.36 3.99 -9.51
N LEU A 397 -13.10 2.94 -9.88
CA LEU A 397 -14.51 2.77 -9.50
C LEU A 397 -14.57 1.67 -8.44
N VAL A 398 -15.08 2.00 -7.26
CA VAL A 398 -15.24 1.01 -6.19
C VAL A 398 -16.70 0.53 -6.14
N GLY A 399 -16.90 -0.77 -6.32
CA GLY A 399 -18.23 -1.37 -6.35
C GLY A 399 -18.97 -1.24 -5.02
N GLN A 400 -20.28 -1.07 -5.07
CA GLN A 400 -21.16 -1.02 -3.89
C GLN A 400 -22.00 -2.29 -3.79
N VAL A 401 -22.37 -2.66 -2.56
CA VAL A 401 -23.27 -3.79 -2.30
C VAL A 401 -24.59 -3.62 -3.04
N GLY A 402 -25.08 -4.71 -3.65
CA GLY A 402 -26.41 -4.75 -4.25
C GLY A 402 -27.52 -4.57 -3.21
N GLY A 403 -28.64 -3.97 -3.58
CA GLY A 403 -29.75 -3.73 -2.65
C GLY A 403 -30.35 -5.03 -2.14
N ASP A 404 -30.67 -5.08 -0.85
CA ASP A 404 -31.42 -6.18 -0.26
C ASP A 404 -32.91 -6.09 -0.66
N CYS A 405 -33.50 -7.21 -1.04
CA CYS A 405 -34.92 -7.30 -1.29
C CYS A 405 -35.67 -7.34 0.05
N THR A 406 -36.43 -6.27 0.31
CA THR A 406 -37.26 -6.09 1.52
C THR A 406 -38.76 -6.05 1.21
N ASN A 407 -39.14 -6.17 -0.06
CA ASN A 407 -40.52 -6.11 -0.55
C ASN A 407 -40.82 -7.23 -1.56
N GLY A 408 -41.86 -8.02 -1.28
CA GLY A 408 -42.36 -9.07 -2.18
C GLY A 408 -41.74 -10.43 -1.90
N SER A 409 -42.24 -11.11 -0.87
CA SER A 409 -41.75 -12.44 -0.45
C SER A 409 -41.87 -13.51 -1.53
N SER A 410 -42.83 -13.39 -2.44
CA SER A 410 -43.08 -14.38 -3.49
C SER A 410 -42.49 -14.06 -4.86
N CYS A 411 -41.87 -12.89 -5.02
CA CYS A 411 -41.39 -12.41 -6.32
C CYS A 411 -40.14 -11.54 -6.28
N GLY A 412 -39.58 -11.27 -5.10
CA GLY A 412 -38.44 -10.39 -4.92
C GLY A 412 -37.13 -11.13 -4.72
N ALA A 413 -36.09 -10.64 -5.39
CA ALA A 413 -34.70 -11.07 -5.32
C ALA A 413 -33.76 -9.89 -5.03
N GLY A 414 -32.57 -10.14 -4.53
CA GLY A 414 -31.55 -9.12 -4.30
C GLY A 414 -30.96 -8.56 -5.60
N GLY A 415 -30.49 -7.31 -5.56
CA GLY A 415 -29.78 -6.70 -6.68
C GLY A 415 -28.34 -7.24 -6.81
N GLY A 416 -27.77 -7.15 -8.01
CA GLY A 416 -26.37 -7.53 -8.24
C GLY A 416 -25.40 -6.57 -7.55
N GLY A 417 -24.25 -7.09 -7.08
CA GLY A 417 -23.16 -6.29 -6.52
C GLY A 417 -22.34 -5.60 -7.61
N GLY A 418 -21.80 -4.44 -7.30
CA GLY A 418 -20.93 -3.71 -8.22
C GLY A 418 -19.57 -4.36 -8.46
N GLY A 419 -19.06 -4.27 -9.68
CA GLY A 419 -17.65 -4.51 -9.98
C GLY A 419 -16.76 -3.37 -9.47
N THR A 420 -15.50 -3.69 -9.18
CA THR A 420 -14.48 -2.71 -8.80
C THR A 420 -13.43 -2.63 -9.89
N PHE A 421 -13.14 -1.44 -10.40
CA PHE A 421 -12.34 -1.21 -11.60
C PHE A 421 -11.15 -0.31 -11.31
N VAL A 422 -9.97 -0.72 -11.79
CA VAL A 422 -8.77 0.13 -11.89
C VAL A 422 -8.41 0.20 -13.37
N VAL A 423 -8.61 1.37 -13.95
CA VAL A 423 -8.47 1.61 -15.38
C VAL A 423 -7.55 2.79 -15.59
N ASP A 424 -6.72 2.69 -16.60
CA ASP A 424 -5.91 3.79 -17.08
C ASP A 424 -6.78 4.92 -17.64
N SER A 425 -6.71 6.13 -17.07
CA SER A 425 -7.62 7.23 -17.43
C SER A 425 -7.52 7.63 -18.90
N ASP A 426 -6.31 7.66 -19.46
CA ASP A 426 -6.06 8.18 -20.81
C ASP A 426 -6.43 7.16 -21.89
N THR A 427 -6.13 5.88 -21.63
CA THR A 427 -6.22 4.82 -22.65
C THR A 427 -7.46 3.94 -22.50
N MET A 428 -8.23 4.08 -21.41
CA MET A 428 -9.33 3.18 -21.05
C MET A 428 -8.91 1.70 -20.93
N LYS A 429 -7.60 1.44 -20.78
CA LYS A 429 -7.05 0.10 -20.65
C LYS A 429 -7.26 -0.39 -19.21
N PRO A 430 -7.91 -1.55 -18.99
CA PRO A 430 -8.07 -2.08 -17.64
C PRO A 430 -6.73 -2.62 -17.11
N LEU A 431 -6.40 -2.27 -15.87
CA LEU A 431 -5.28 -2.89 -15.14
C LEU A 431 -5.80 -4.11 -14.37
N ILE A 432 -6.80 -3.88 -13.53
CA ILE A 432 -7.41 -4.94 -12.73
C ILE A 432 -8.88 -4.62 -12.44
N ILE A 433 -9.72 -5.65 -12.45
CA ILE A 433 -11.16 -5.54 -12.17
C ILE A 433 -11.55 -6.69 -11.25
N GLY A 434 -12.13 -6.39 -10.09
CA GLY A 434 -12.76 -7.37 -9.22
C GLY A 434 -14.24 -7.54 -9.58
N GLY A 435 -14.63 -8.75 -9.97
CA GLY A 435 -16.02 -9.07 -10.30
C GLY A 435 -16.94 -9.05 -9.08
N GLY A 436 -18.08 -8.38 -9.18
CA GLY A 436 -19.13 -8.37 -8.18
C GLY A 436 -19.93 -9.67 -8.15
N GLY A 437 -20.60 -9.95 -7.03
CA GLY A 437 -21.46 -11.11 -6.87
C GLY A 437 -22.88 -10.86 -7.39
N ASN A 438 -23.56 -11.92 -7.83
CA ASN A 438 -24.97 -11.83 -8.19
C ASN A 438 -25.84 -11.67 -6.93
N GLY A 439 -26.98 -11.02 -7.07
CA GLY A 439 -27.98 -10.92 -6.00
C GLY A 439 -28.59 -12.26 -5.64
N ALA A 440 -29.10 -12.39 -4.42
CA ALA A 440 -29.81 -13.57 -3.97
C ALA A 440 -31.12 -13.76 -4.76
N ASN A 441 -31.38 -14.96 -5.27
CA ASN A 441 -32.63 -15.25 -5.99
C ASN A 441 -33.87 -15.25 -5.09
N TRP A 442 -35.07 -15.36 -5.69
CA TRP A 442 -36.31 -15.54 -4.92
C TRP A 442 -36.33 -16.85 -4.10
N TYR A 443 -37.18 -16.89 -3.07
CA TYR A 443 -37.21 -17.89 -1.99
C TYR A 443 -37.31 -19.37 -2.39
N SER A 444 -37.72 -19.69 -3.62
CA SER A 444 -37.83 -21.07 -4.12
C SER A 444 -36.50 -21.69 -4.54
N TRP A 445 -35.42 -20.89 -4.59
CA TRP A 445 -34.07 -21.40 -4.86
C TRP A 445 -33.53 -22.22 -3.69
N THR A 446 -32.68 -23.20 -4.00
CA THR A 446 -32.06 -24.07 -2.99
C THR A 446 -30.54 -24.04 -3.03
N VAL A 447 -29.97 -23.21 -3.89
CA VAL A 447 -28.52 -23.03 -4.08
C VAL A 447 -28.15 -21.56 -3.93
N GLN A 448 -26.91 -21.33 -3.47
CA GLN A 448 -26.32 -20.00 -3.40
C GLN A 448 -26.22 -19.34 -4.78
N SER A 449 -26.28 -18.01 -4.79
CA SER A 449 -26.20 -17.25 -6.04
C SER A 449 -24.74 -17.15 -6.51
N PRO A 450 -24.48 -17.09 -7.82
CA PRO A 450 -23.11 -17.06 -8.33
C PRO A 450 -22.32 -15.87 -7.78
N GLY A 451 -21.22 -16.12 -7.08
CA GLY A 451 -20.26 -15.09 -6.67
C GLY A 451 -19.27 -14.77 -7.78
N GLY A 452 -18.68 -13.58 -7.73
CA GLY A 452 -17.70 -13.11 -8.71
C GLY A 452 -16.55 -14.10 -8.90
N GLN A 453 -16.08 -14.22 -10.14
CA GLN A 453 -15.03 -15.17 -10.51
C GLN A 453 -13.69 -14.47 -10.73
N VAL A 454 -12.59 -15.20 -10.51
CA VAL A 454 -11.24 -14.72 -10.81
C VAL A 454 -11.01 -14.57 -12.32
N TYR A 455 -9.89 -13.96 -12.70
CA TYR A 455 -9.56 -13.79 -14.11
C TYR A 455 -9.12 -15.11 -14.74
N THR A 456 -9.87 -15.56 -15.75
CA THR A 456 -9.45 -16.61 -16.68
C THR A 456 -9.58 -16.03 -18.08
N LYS A 457 -8.44 -15.84 -18.77
CA LYS A 457 -8.33 -15.06 -20.01
C LYS A 457 -9.40 -15.40 -21.04
N GLY A 458 -9.58 -16.67 -21.39
CA GLY A 458 -10.61 -17.11 -22.36
C GLY A 458 -12.05 -16.76 -21.96
N PRO A 459 -12.58 -17.28 -20.83
CA PRO A 459 -13.93 -16.95 -20.36
C PRO A 459 -14.17 -15.44 -20.17
N ALA A 460 -13.19 -14.72 -19.62
CA ALA A 460 -13.29 -13.28 -19.37
C ALA A 460 -13.34 -12.48 -20.68
N GLU A 461 -12.50 -12.80 -21.66
CA GLU A 461 -12.49 -12.15 -22.98
C GLU A 461 -13.74 -12.50 -23.80
N ALA A 462 -14.22 -13.75 -23.74
CA ALA A 462 -15.47 -14.14 -24.40
C ALA A 462 -16.67 -13.36 -23.83
N ARG A 463 -16.67 -13.12 -22.51
CA ARG A 463 -17.72 -12.35 -21.82
C ARG A 463 -17.65 -10.85 -22.09
N SER A 464 -16.45 -10.27 -22.18
CA SER A 464 -16.31 -8.81 -22.36
C SER A 464 -16.83 -8.28 -23.70
N GLN A 465 -17.06 -9.17 -24.67
CA GLN A 465 -17.54 -8.82 -26.01
C GLN A 465 -19.07 -8.81 -26.15
N LYS A 466 -19.82 -9.24 -25.13
CA LYS A 466 -21.29 -9.32 -25.19
C LYS A 466 -21.91 -8.76 -23.92
N ALA A 467 -23.11 -8.20 -24.04
CA ALA A 467 -23.89 -7.80 -22.88
C ALA A 467 -24.21 -9.05 -22.04
N ALA A 468 -24.02 -8.97 -20.72
CA ALA A 468 -24.45 -10.02 -19.83
C ALA A 468 -25.98 -10.18 -19.93
N LYS A 469 -26.45 -11.41 -20.14
CA LYS A 469 -27.87 -11.68 -20.38
C LYS A 469 -28.72 -11.29 -19.17
N GLY A 470 -29.76 -10.49 -19.42
CA GLY A 470 -30.91 -10.34 -18.53
C GLY A 470 -31.99 -11.37 -18.86
N ASP A 471 -32.83 -11.68 -17.87
CA ASP A 471 -34.03 -12.51 -18.02
C ASP A 471 -35.09 -11.99 -17.05
N ARG A 472 -35.40 -12.68 -15.95
CA ARG A 472 -36.25 -12.14 -14.88
C ARG A 472 -35.52 -11.28 -13.85
N GLY A 473 -34.25 -11.05 -14.10
CA GLY A 473 -33.37 -10.08 -13.45
C GLY A 473 -32.52 -9.40 -14.52
N GLY A 474 -31.98 -8.23 -14.21
CA GLY A 474 -31.05 -7.51 -15.08
C GLY A 474 -29.67 -8.15 -15.06
N GLY A 475 -29.00 -8.16 -16.22
CA GLY A 475 -27.58 -8.49 -16.31
C GLY A 475 -26.70 -7.38 -15.71
N GLY A 476 -25.50 -7.75 -15.28
CA GLY A 476 -24.50 -6.79 -14.81
C GLY A 476 -23.76 -6.09 -15.95
N GLY A 477 -23.31 -4.87 -15.69
CA GLY A 477 -22.47 -4.07 -16.57
C GLY A 477 -21.02 -4.56 -16.59
N GLY A 478 -20.44 -4.53 -17.80
CA GLY A 478 -19.03 -4.82 -18.05
C GLY A 478 -18.12 -3.59 -17.94
N LEU A 479 -16.89 -3.71 -18.47
CA LEU A 479 -16.01 -2.56 -18.68
C LEU A 479 -16.56 -1.62 -19.78
N PHE A 480 -17.00 -2.20 -20.91
CA PHE A 480 -17.42 -1.45 -22.09
C PHE A 480 -18.91 -1.55 -22.39
N ILE A 481 -19.56 -2.65 -22.02
CA ILE A 481 -20.91 -3.01 -22.47
C ILE A 481 -21.85 -3.01 -21.27
N ASP A 482 -23.00 -2.35 -21.40
CA ASP A 482 -24.06 -2.37 -20.38
C ASP A 482 -24.64 -3.79 -20.25
N GLY A 483 -25.14 -4.13 -19.06
CA GLY A 483 -25.88 -5.36 -18.84
C GLY A 483 -27.23 -5.36 -19.56
N GLY A 484 -27.68 -6.52 -20.01
CA GLY A 484 -29.00 -6.68 -20.61
C GLY A 484 -30.11 -6.37 -19.62
N ALA A 485 -31.15 -5.67 -20.08
CA ALA A 485 -32.36 -5.50 -19.28
C ALA A 485 -33.07 -6.85 -19.04
N GLY A 486 -33.75 -6.96 -17.90
CA GLY A 486 -34.61 -8.08 -17.58
C GLY A 486 -36.09 -7.71 -17.69
N ASP A 487 -36.95 -8.61 -17.25
CA ASP A 487 -38.39 -8.42 -17.20
C ASP A 487 -38.70 -7.32 -16.18
N GLN A 488 -39.18 -6.19 -16.69
CA GLN A 488 -39.52 -4.99 -15.91
C GLN A 488 -38.37 -4.40 -15.07
N CYS A 489 -37.13 -4.83 -15.27
CA CYS A 489 -35.95 -4.35 -14.55
C CYS A 489 -34.81 -4.03 -15.53
N VAL A 490 -33.87 -3.20 -15.09
CA VAL A 490 -32.80 -2.67 -15.93
C VAL A 490 -31.46 -3.30 -15.53
N GLY A 491 -30.64 -3.63 -16.52
CA GLY A 491 -29.26 -4.09 -16.30
C GLY A 491 -28.36 -2.96 -15.78
N GLY A 492 -27.21 -3.33 -15.21
CA GLY A 492 -26.22 -2.36 -14.75
C GLY A 492 -25.51 -1.66 -15.91
N LYS A 493 -25.15 -0.38 -15.72
CA LYS A 493 -24.32 0.37 -16.67
C LYS A 493 -22.86 -0.08 -16.62
N SER A 494 -22.20 -0.06 -17.77
CA SER A 494 -20.78 -0.38 -17.86
C SER A 494 -19.92 0.70 -17.20
N PHE A 495 -18.68 0.39 -16.85
CA PHE A 495 -17.71 1.39 -16.38
C PHE A 495 -17.60 2.57 -17.34
N LYS A 496 -17.53 2.31 -18.66
CA LYS A 496 -17.49 3.35 -19.70
C LYS A 496 -18.70 4.29 -19.64
N ASN A 497 -19.85 3.79 -19.21
CA ASN A 497 -21.10 4.53 -19.08
C ASN A 497 -21.39 4.98 -17.64
N GLY A 498 -20.35 5.10 -16.80
CA GLY A 498 -20.45 5.65 -15.45
C GLY A 498 -20.80 4.63 -14.36
N GLY A 499 -21.01 3.35 -14.69
CA GLY A 499 -21.14 2.27 -13.71
C GLY A 499 -22.38 2.31 -12.81
N GLU A 500 -23.41 3.09 -13.14
CA GLU A 500 -24.67 3.09 -12.38
C GLU A 500 -25.28 1.68 -12.27
N GLY A 501 -25.73 1.31 -11.08
CA GLY A 501 -26.46 0.07 -10.86
C GLY A 501 -27.84 0.05 -11.54
N GLY A 502 -28.28 -1.13 -11.94
CA GLY A 502 -29.56 -1.36 -12.58
C GLY A 502 -30.74 -1.11 -11.64
N THR A 503 -31.88 -0.75 -12.22
CA THR A 503 -33.11 -0.46 -11.47
C THR A 503 -34.01 -1.70 -11.42
N PHE A 504 -34.54 -2.01 -10.25
CA PHE A 504 -35.44 -3.15 -10.04
C PHE A 504 -36.85 -2.92 -10.62
N SER A 505 -37.68 -3.95 -10.61
CA SER A 505 -39.09 -3.83 -11.03
C SER A 505 -39.92 -3.00 -10.05
N ASN A 506 -40.92 -2.27 -10.57
CA ASN A 506 -41.84 -1.48 -9.75
C ASN A 506 -42.71 -2.32 -8.78
N ALA A 507 -42.67 -3.66 -8.87
CA ALA A 507 -43.43 -4.56 -8.01
C ALA A 507 -42.64 -5.08 -6.79
N CYS A 508 -41.46 -5.66 -7.03
CA CYS A 508 -40.63 -6.33 -6.02
C CYS A 508 -39.20 -6.50 -6.55
N GLY A 509 -38.24 -6.67 -5.63
CA GLY A 509 -36.82 -6.80 -5.94
C GLY A 509 -35.98 -5.67 -5.34
N ALA A 510 -34.79 -5.46 -5.87
CA ALA A 510 -33.86 -4.48 -5.37
C ALA A 510 -32.88 -3.98 -6.44
N ASN A 511 -32.47 -2.72 -6.28
CA ASN A 511 -31.52 -2.09 -7.21
C ASN A 511 -30.16 -2.79 -7.17
N GLY A 512 -29.49 -2.83 -8.31
CA GLY A 512 -28.08 -3.21 -8.35
C GLY A 512 -27.19 -2.17 -7.68
N GLY A 513 -26.02 -2.60 -7.22
CA GLY A 513 -25.00 -1.72 -6.67
C GLY A 513 -24.26 -0.95 -7.76
N PHE A 514 -23.79 0.26 -7.42
CA PHE A 514 -22.85 1.02 -8.24
C PHE A 514 -21.60 0.19 -8.56
N GLY A 515 -21.05 0.35 -9.76
CA GLY A 515 -20.13 -0.60 -10.38
C GLY A 515 -20.81 -1.57 -11.33
N GLY A 516 -22.04 -1.27 -11.75
CA GLY A 516 -22.76 -2.02 -12.78
C GLY A 516 -23.48 -3.27 -12.29
N GLY A 517 -23.87 -3.37 -11.02
CA GLY A 517 -24.76 -4.45 -10.59
C GLY A 517 -26.12 -4.35 -11.30
N GLY A 518 -26.73 -5.46 -11.72
CA GLY A 518 -28.07 -5.48 -12.32
C GLY A 518 -29.19 -5.30 -11.28
N GLY A 519 -30.30 -4.67 -11.68
CA GLY A 519 -31.53 -4.69 -10.88
C GLY A 519 -32.20 -6.06 -10.91
N SER A 520 -33.09 -6.34 -9.97
CA SER A 520 -33.77 -7.64 -9.88
C SER A 520 -35.29 -7.54 -9.99
N LEU A 521 -35.91 -8.70 -10.20
CA LEU A 521 -37.32 -8.96 -9.94
C LEU A 521 -37.41 -10.33 -9.28
N TYR A 522 -37.62 -11.42 -10.04
CA TYR A 522 -37.71 -12.79 -9.51
C TYR A 522 -36.34 -13.41 -9.30
N GLU A 523 -35.42 -13.12 -10.23
CA GLU A 523 -34.07 -13.64 -10.22
C GLU A 523 -33.10 -12.55 -9.77
N GLY A 524 -32.04 -12.98 -9.10
CA GLY A 524 -31.00 -12.09 -8.61
C GLY A 524 -30.35 -11.33 -9.76
N GLY A 525 -30.14 -10.03 -9.56
CA GLY A 525 -29.43 -9.20 -10.53
C GLY A 525 -28.00 -9.70 -10.73
N GLY A 526 -27.50 -9.67 -11.96
CA GLY A 526 -26.12 -10.04 -12.28
C GLY A 526 -25.11 -9.07 -11.68
N GLY A 527 -23.97 -9.56 -11.18
CA GLY A 527 -22.90 -8.70 -10.64
C GLY A 527 -22.18 -7.88 -11.73
N GLY A 528 -21.62 -6.72 -11.40
CA GLY A 528 -20.76 -5.97 -12.32
C GLY A 528 -19.36 -6.58 -12.45
N GLY A 529 -18.65 -6.36 -13.55
CA GLY A 529 -17.30 -6.92 -13.73
C GLY A 529 -16.69 -6.60 -15.10
N PHE A 530 -15.73 -7.39 -15.57
CA PHE A 530 -15.12 -7.16 -16.88
C PHE A 530 -16.12 -7.36 -18.04
N GLY A 531 -16.93 -8.43 -17.97
CA GLY A 531 -18.05 -8.68 -18.88
C GLY A 531 -19.43 -8.68 -18.20
N GLY A 532 -19.49 -8.37 -16.91
CA GLY A 532 -20.71 -8.50 -16.10
C GLY A 532 -21.14 -9.96 -15.86
N GLY A 533 -22.01 -10.15 -14.87
CA GLY A 533 -22.68 -11.40 -14.54
C GLY A 533 -24.06 -11.47 -15.17
N GLU A 534 -24.50 -12.67 -15.52
CA GLU A 534 -25.83 -12.90 -16.09
C GLU A 534 -26.87 -13.14 -15.00
N CYS A 535 -28.12 -12.86 -15.36
CA CYS A 535 -29.26 -13.41 -14.66
C CYS A 535 -29.24 -14.94 -14.74
N THR A 536 -29.60 -15.61 -13.65
CA THR A 536 -29.80 -17.06 -13.68
C THR A 536 -31.10 -17.42 -14.42
N PRO A 537 -31.20 -18.61 -15.05
CA PRO A 537 -32.37 -18.99 -15.83
C PRO A 537 -33.62 -19.25 -14.97
N GLN A 538 -34.77 -18.88 -15.51
CA GLN A 538 -36.08 -19.18 -14.94
C GLN A 538 -36.31 -20.70 -14.72
N ASN A 539 -37.07 -21.06 -13.68
CA ASN A 539 -37.59 -22.42 -13.42
C ASN A 539 -36.51 -23.49 -13.15
N ASN A 540 -35.26 -23.11 -12.92
CA ASN A 540 -34.18 -24.07 -12.64
C ASN A 540 -33.44 -23.74 -11.33
N TYR A 541 -34.16 -23.96 -10.23
CA TYR A 541 -33.87 -23.41 -8.89
C TYR A 541 -32.84 -24.17 -8.06
N GLY A 542 -32.41 -25.35 -8.53
CA GLY A 542 -31.45 -26.23 -7.85
C GLY A 542 -30.08 -26.33 -8.51
N VAL A 543 -29.82 -25.54 -9.56
CA VAL A 543 -28.56 -25.61 -10.33
C VAL A 543 -27.69 -24.40 -10.02
N HIS A 544 -26.43 -24.67 -9.67
CA HIS A 544 -25.45 -23.64 -9.34
C HIS A 544 -24.71 -23.16 -10.61
N TYR A 545 -25.10 -22.00 -11.14
CA TYR A 545 -24.57 -21.45 -12.40
C TYR A 545 -23.30 -20.61 -12.22
N VAL A 546 -22.17 -21.25 -11.90
CA VAL A 546 -20.88 -20.53 -11.72
C VAL A 546 -20.51 -19.68 -12.94
N THR A 547 -20.81 -20.16 -14.15
CA THR A 547 -20.50 -19.48 -15.42
C THR A 547 -21.34 -18.22 -15.68
N HIS A 548 -22.37 -17.96 -14.86
CA HIS A 548 -23.21 -16.76 -14.91
C HIS A 548 -22.69 -15.66 -13.97
N ALA A 549 -21.67 -15.94 -13.17
CA ALA A 549 -21.04 -14.92 -12.34
C ALA A 549 -20.30 -13.86 -13.18
N ALA A 550 -20.08 -12.69 -12.56
CA ALA A 550 -19.23 -11.66 -13.15
C ALA A 550 -17.74 -12.08 -13.11
N TYR A 551 -17.07 -12.01 -14.25
CA TYR A 551 -15.64 -12.30 -14.34
C TYR A 551 -14.79 -11.07 -14.01
N SER A 552 -13.72 -11.31 -13.27
CA SER A 552 -12.64 -10.36 -13.01
C SER A 552 -11.73 -10.19 -14.24
N TYR A 553 -10.83 -9.21 -14.18
CA TYR A 553 -9.74 -9.00 -15.13
C TYR A 553 -8.44 -8.70 -14.38
N ASN A 554 -7.30 -9.17 -14.88
CA ASN A 554 -5.99 -8.87 -14.30
C ASN A 554 -4.90 -8.96 -15.37
N GLU A 555 -4.20 -7.86 -15.63
CA GLU A 555 -3.01 -7.85 -16.52
C GLU A 555 -1.68 -7.73 -15.77
N GLY A 556 -1.72 -7.74 -14.43
CA GLY A 556 -0.54 -7.74 -13.59
C GLY A 556 0.17 -9.09 -13.63
N VAL A 557 1.45 -9.10 -13.31
CA VAL A 557 2.20 -10.34 -13.08
C VAL A 557 1.95 -10.87 -11.67
N LYS A 558 2.37 -12.11 -11.37
CA LYS A 558 2.16 -12.75 -10.04
C LYS A 558 0.70 -12.66 -9.59
N GLN A 559 -0.20 -13.12 -10.46
CA GLN A 559 -1.64 -13.02 -10.25
C GLN A 559 -2.09 -13.94 -9.10
N GLU A 560 -2.89 -13.39 -8.20
CA GLU A 560 -3.57 -14.12 -7.14
C GLU A 560 -5.06 -13.80 -7.19
N GLY A 561 -5.91 -14.70 -6.71
CA GLY A 561 -7.31 -14.35 -6.53
C GLY A 561 -8.12 -15.43 -5.83
N THR A 562 -9.19 -15.00 -5.17
CA THR A 562 -10.19 -15.85 -4.54
C THR A 562 -11.57 -15.48 -5.09
N PRO A 563 -12.27 -16.42 -5.77
CA PRO A 563 -13.64 -16.16 -6.22
C PRO A 563 -14.58 -16.12 -5.01
N ASP A 564 -15.71 -15.41 -5.15
CA ASP A 564 -16.84 -15.46 -4.21
C ASP A 564 -16.43 -15.28 -2.73
N SER A 565 -15.63 -14.25 -2.44
CA SER A 565 -14.93 -14.09 -1.15
C SER A 565 -15.22 -12.77 -0.43
N ASN A 566 -15.42 -11.66 -1.16
CA ASN A 566 -15.67 -10.35 -0.55
C ASN A 566 -17.15 -10.14 -0.15
N ASN A 567 -17.43 -10.26 1.14
CA ASN A 567 -18.75 -10.07 1.75
C ASN A 567 -18.98 -8.61 2.20
N GLY A 568 -18.91 -7.67 1.28
CA GLY A 568 -19.09 -6.24 1.58
C GLY A 568 -19.03 -5.39 0.33
N ASP A 569 -18.86 -4.08 0.52
CA ASP A 569 -18.51 -3.17 -0.57
C ASP A 569 -17.15 -3.55 -1.16
N GLY A 570 -16.91 -3.11 -2.38
CA GLY A 570 -15.62 -3.26 -3.01
C GLY A 570 -14.55 -2.41 -2.33
N TYR A 571 -13.31 -2.67 -2.70
CA TYR A 571 -12.17 -1.80 -2.38
C TYR A 571 -11.05 -2.03 -3.38
N VAL A 572 -10.17 -1.04 -3.49
CA VAL A 572 -8.88 -1.19 -4.16
C VAL A 572 -7.78 -0.89 -3.17
N GLU A 573 -6.83 -1.81 -3.01
CA GLU A 573 -5.64 -1.59 -2.21
C GLU A 573 -4.40 -1.59 -3.11
N LEU A 574 -3.59 -0.55 -3.03
CA LEU A 574 -2.30 -0.47 -3.69
C LEU A 574 -1.23 -0.48 -2.62
N VAL A 575 -0.35 -1.46 -2.72
CA VAL A 575 0.83 -1.57 -1.88
C VAL A 575 2.04 -1.55 -2.79
N ARG A 576 2.95 -0.63 -2.55
CA ARG A 576 4.23 -0.62 -3.26
C ARG A 576 5.02 -1.89 -2.92
N VAL A 577 5.56 -2.57 -3.92
CA VAL A 577 6.33 -3.82 -3.75
C VAL A 577 7.73 -3.70 -4.33
N ILE A 578 8.62 -4.57 -3.85
CA ILE A 578 9.99 -4.71 -4.37
C ILE A 578 9.99 -5.84 -5.39
N ILE A 579 10.34 -5.50 -6.61
CA ILE A 579 10.64 -6.43 -7.68
C ILE A 579 11.63 -5.74 -8.62
N SER A 580 12.64 -6.45 -9.10
CA SER A 580 13.56 -5.88 -10.09
C SER A 580 12.86 -5.75 -11.44
N GLN A 581 13.27 -4.77 -12.26
CA GLN A 581 12.75 -4.62 -13.63
C GLN A 581 12.96 -5.91 -14.45
N SER A 582 14.13 -6.55 -14.33
CA SER A 582 14.41 -7.83 -14.99
C SER A 582 13.50 -8.97 -14.53
N GLU A 583 13.19 -9.05 -13.24
CA GLU A 583 12.28 -10.06 -12.70
C GLU A 583 10.86 -9.80 -13.20
N TYR A 584 10.39 -8.55 -13.15
CA TYR A 584 9.09 -8.16 -13.68
C TYR A 584 8.94 -8.50 -15.16
N GLU A 585 9.96 -8.22 -15.98
CA GLU A 585 9.96 -8.56 -17.41
C GLU A 585 9.97 -10.07 -17.66
N LYS A 586 10.70 -10.84 -16.85
CA LYS A 586 10.69 -12.30 -16.92
C LYS A 586 9.30 -12.87 -16.60
N GLU A 587 8.70 -12.38 -15.52
CA GLU A 587 7.34 -12.77 -15.11
C GLU A 587 6.32 -12.41 -16.19
N LYS A 588 6.44 -11.24 -16.79
CA LYS A 588 5.56 -10.78 -17.88
C LYS A 588 5.68 -11.64 -19.13
N LYS A 589 6.91 -11.98 -19.56
CA LYS A 589 7.14 -12.92 -20.67
C LYS A 589 6.57 -14.30 -20.38
N THR A 590 6.73 -14.78 -19.15
CA THR A 590 6.19 -16.08 -18.73
C THR A 590 4.67 -16.08 -18.84
N MET A 591 4.02 -15.05 -18.28
CA MET A 591 2.57 -14.86 -18.34
C MET A 591 2.04 -14.76 -19.78
N ASP A 592 2.76 -14.07 -20.67
CA ASP A 592 2.37 -13.96 -22.08
C ASP A 592 2.57 -15.29 -22.84
N SER A 593 3.55 -16.12 -22.44
CA SER A 593 3.84 -17.41 -23.07
C SER A 593 2.90 -18.55 -22.67
N THR A 594 2.40 -18.57 -21.42
CA THR A 594 1.39 -19.55 -20.97
C THR A 594 0.03 -19.38 -21.66
N VAL A 595 -0.15 -18.32 -22.45
CA VAL A 595 -1.37 -18.08 -23.24
C VAL A 595 -1.39 -18.87 -24.55
N VAL A 596 -0.26 -19.45 -25.00
CA VAL A 596 -0.14 -20.01 -26.36
C VAL A 596 -0.40 -21.52 -26.46
N GLU A 597 -0.60 -22.25 -25.35
CA GLU A 597 -0.83 -23.71 -25.43
C GLU A 597 -2.07 -24.19 -24.65
N GLU A 598 -3.20 -24.26 -25.36
CA GLU A 598 -4.08 -25.43 -25.27
C GLU A 598 -4.51 -25.81 -26.71
N PRO A 599 -3.99 -26.89 -27.31
CA PRO A 599 -4.59 -27.43 -28.51
C PRO A 599 -5.95 -28.01 -28.14
N LEU A 600 -7.00 -27.51 -28.81
CA LEU A 600 -8.33 -28.11 -28.84
C LEU A 600 -8.20 -29.63 -29.02
N SER A 601 -8.54 -30.40 -27.99
CA SER A 601 -8.67 -31.84 -28.14
C SER A 601 -9.84 -32.12 -29.10
N PRO A 602 -9.67 -32.99 -30.11
CA PRO A 602 -10.72 -33.27 -31.06
C PRO A 602 -11.87 -34.00 -30.36
N SER A 603 -13.06 -33.44 -30.51
CA SER A 603 -14.34 -34.02 -30.13
C SER A 603 -14.44 -35.51 -30.48
N THR A 604 -14.67 -36.35 -29.48
CA THR A 604 -15.10 -37.74 -29.66
C THR A 604 -16.42 -37.74 -30.43
N PRO A 605 -16.56 -38.46 -31.57
CA PRO A 605 -17.82 -38.54 -32.28
C PRO A 605 -18.85 -39.32 -31.46
N ALA A 606 -20.04 -38.76 -31.33
CA ALA A 606 -21.21 -39.47 -30.83
C ALA A 606 -21.53 -40.65 -31.76
N LEU A 607 -21.49 -41.87 -31.22
CA LEU A 607 -22.01 -43.06 -31.88
C LEU A 607 -23.54 -42.96 -31.94
N ILE A 608 -24.04 -42.64 -33.13
CA ILE A 608 -25.44 -42.84 -33.50
C ILE A 608 -25.60 -44.34 -33.82
N GLY A 609 -26.19 -45.09 -32.89
CA GLY A 609 -26.60 -46.47 -33.11
C GLY A 609 -28.07 -46.53 -33.52
N SER A 610 -28.36 -46.52 -34.83
CA SER A 610 -29.67 -46.85 -35.38
C SER A 610 -29.67 -48.28 -35.95
N SER A 611 -30.47 -49.16 -35.34
CA SER A 611 -31.27 -50.26 -35.92
C SER A 611 -30.70 -51.17 -37.03
N GLY A 612 -30.77 -52.50 -36.81
CA GLY A 612 -31.03 -53.46 -37.90
C GLY A 612 -30.59 -54.90 -37.65
N LEU A 613 -31.54 -55.75 -37.20
CA LEU A 613 -31.78 -57.18 -37.51
C LEU A 613 -30.60 -58.08 -37.97
N PHE A 614 -30.42 -59.24 -37.32
CA PHE A 614 -30.65 -60.60 -37.88
C PHE A 614 -30.44 -61.67 -36.78
N ASP A 615 -31.32 -62.68 -36.84
CA ASP A 615 -31.45 -63.95 -36.07
C ASP A 615 -31.90 -63.93 -34.60
#